data_AF-A0A084WDR9-F1
#
_entry.id   AF-A0A084WDR9-F1
#
_cell.length_a   1.000
_cell.length_b   1.000
_cell.length_c   1.000
_cell.angle_alpha   90.00
_cell.angle_beta   90.00
_cell.angle_gamma   90.00
#
_symmetry.space_group_name_H-M   'P 1'
#
loop_
_entity.id
_entity.type
_entity.pdbx_description
1 polymer ?
#
loop_
_entity_poly.entity_id
_entity_poly.type
_entity_poly.pdbx_seq_one_letter_code
_entity_poly.pdbx_strand_id
1 'polypeptide(L)'
;MAEPNKTSSRQKFVDAYIALVNKISVERFNEFKPFFANEKDLESAVQTFRDGLQEALVAQVNKLWNETDIDTNVEMLEMLKSKAAGNTKKMWRPTGKTVSEQVRPLVVNKLNMSLKFYHHQLAFQKERTEELLYKLETMRAKYRAMQERRANLLQQIANEQDTFTSVRAHQRQLDNLVNGDLQI
;
A
#
# COMPACT_ATOMS: atom_id res chain seq x y z
N MET A 1 -18.07 26.41 18.71
CA MET A 1 -19.32 26.95 18.14
C MET A 1 -20.30 25.81 18.05
N ALA A 2 -21.41 25.88 18.79
CA ALA A 2 -22.38 24.81 18.87
C ALA A 2 -23.11 24.68 17.52
N GLU A 3 -23.06 23.49 16.92
CA GLU A 3 -23.89 23.19 15.75
C GLU A 3 -25.36 23.31 16.16
N PRO A 4 -26.18 24.09 15.45
CA PRO A 4 -27.58 24.23 15.77
C PRO A 4 -28.24 22.86 15.63
N ASN A 5 -28.94 22.43 16.69
CA ASN A 5 -29.77 21.21 16.78
C ASN A 5 -30.32 20.77 15.42
N LYS A 6 -29.56 19.96 14.67
CA LYS A 6 -30.05 19.26 13.50
C LYS A 6 -30.83 18.08 14.04
N THR A 7 -32.12 18.26 14.24
CA THR A 7 -33.06 17.15 14.41
C THR A 7 -32.75 16.14 13.31
N SER A 8 -32.27 14.96 13.68
CA SER A 8 -31.91 13.90 12.73
C SER A 8 -33.08 13.65 11.78
N SER A 9 -32.80 13.37 10.51
CA SER A 9 -33.83 13.03 9.52
C SER A 9 -34.76 11.91 10.02
N ARG A 10 -34.22 11.00 10.84
CA ARG A 10 -34.98 9.97 11.57
C ARG A 10 -36.02 10.56 12.51
N GLN A 11 -35.61 11.52 13.34
CA GLN A 11 -36.48 12.15 14.32
C GLN A 11 -37.60 12.95 13.62
N LYS A 12 -37.28 13.66 12.53
CA LYS A 12 -38.31 14.36 11.74
C LYS A 12 -39.36 13.41 11.16
N PHE A 13 -38.95 12.22 10.72
CA PHE A 13 -39.87 11.20 10.23
C PHE A 13 -40.77 10.67 11.36
N VAL A 14 -40.17 10.35 12.52
CA VAL A 14 -40.92 9.88 13.70
C VAL A 14 -41.93 10.94 14.15
N ASP A 15 -41.52 12.20 14.26
CA ASP A 15 -42.40 13.31 14.67
C ASP A 15 -43.57 13.50 13.69
N ALA A 16 -43.30 13.43 12.38
CA ALA A 16 -44.33 13.54 11.35
C ALA A 16 -45.34 12.37 11.40
N TYR A 17 -44.86 11.16 11.70
CA TYR A 17 -45.73 10.00 11.84
C TYR A 17 -46.60 10.06 13.09
N ILE A 18 -46.02 10.43 14.25
CA ILE A 18 -46.78 10.62 15.49
C ILE A 18 -47.87 11.68 15.27
N ALA A 19 -47.53 12.80 14.60
CA ALA A 19 -48.49 13.83 14.24
C ALA A 19 -49.60 13.33 13.31
N LEU A 20 -49.31 12.38 12.41
CA LEU A 20 -50.31 11.76 11.53
C LEU A 20 -51.25 10.83 12.31
N VAL A 21 -50.71 9.98 13.19
CA VAL A 21 -51.50 9.05 14.01
C VAL A 21 -52.41 9.81 14.97
N ASN A 22 -51.94 10.91 15.55
CA ASN A 22 -52.73 11.77 16.44
C ASN A 22 -53.89 12.48 15.71
N LYS A 23 -53.89 12.57 14.38
CA LYS A 23 -55.02 13.11 13.60
C LYS A 23 -56.16 12.12 13.40
N ILE A 24 -55.99 10.84 13.73
CA ILE A 24 -57.05 9.84 13.60
C ILE A 24 -58.12 10.16 14.66
N SER A 25 -59.22 10.81 14.29
CA SER A 25 -60.24 11.24 15.26
C SER A 25 -60.98 10.07 15.91
N VAL A 26 -61.37 10.24 17.18
CA VAL A 26 -62.19 9.26 17.92
C VAL A 26 -63.55 9.06 17.24
N GLU A 27 -64.06 10.10 16.58
CA GLU A 27 -65.33 10.07 15.85
C GLU A 27 -65.37 9.00 14.74
N ARG A 28 -64.23 8.64 14.15
CA ARG A 28 -64.15 7.56 13.16
C ARG A 28 -64.49 6.19 13.74
N PHE A 29 -64.47 6.05 15.06
CA PHE A 29 -64.79 4.83 15.77
C PHE A 29 -66.18 4.87 16.43
N ASN A 30 -67.00 5.89 16.11
CA ASN A 30 -68.35 6.02 16.67
C ASN A 30 -69.25 4.81 16.40
N GLU A 31 -69.04 4.09 15.29
CA GLU A 31 -69.75 2.84 14.98
C GLU A 31 -69.54 1.77 16.05
N PHE A 32 -68.40 1.80 16.75
CA PHE A 32 -68.08 0.84 17.80
C PHE A 32 -68.60 1.25 19.19
N LYS A 33 -69.20 2.43 19.35
CA LYS A 33 -69.77 2.90 20.63
C LYS A 33 -70.63 1.87 21.36
N PRO A 34 -71.51 1.09 20.69
CA PRO A 34 -72.37 0.10 21.38
C PRO A 34 -71.60 -1.03 22.08
N PHE A 35 -70.33 -1.24 21.73
CA PHE A 35 -69.50 -2.30 22.30
C PHE A 35 -68.70 -1.86 23.54
N PHE A 36 -68.73 -0.57 23.88
CA PHE A 36 -67.98 0.00 25.01
C PHE A 36 -68.93 0.42 26.14
N ALA A 37 -68.44 0.37 27.38
CA ALA A 37 -69.25 0.68 28.56
C ALA A 37 -69.63 2.18 28.65
N ASN A 38 -68.80 3.06 28.08
CA ASN A 38 -69.03 4.51 28.00
C ASN A 38 -68.08 5.16 26.97
N GLU A 39 -68.26 6.46 26.73
CA GLU A 39 -67.45 7.22 25.75
C GLU A 39 -65.97 7.34 26.14
N LYS A 40 -65.65 7.35 27.45
CA LYS A 40 -64.26 7.37 27.93
C LYS A 40 -63.52 6.06 27.63
N ASP A 41 -64.24 4.94 27.68
CA ASP A 41 -63.70 3.61 27.38
C ASP A 41 -63.35 3.49 25.88
N LEU A 42 -64.20 4.05 25.01
CA LEU A 42 -63.89 4.19 23.58
C LEU A 42 -62.69 5.12 23.33
N GLU A 43 -62.63 6.27 23.99
CA GLU A 43 -61.49 7.20 23.88
C GLU A 43 -60.18 6.53 24.31
N SER A 44 -60.22 5.78 25.41
CA SER A 44 -59.09 5.00 25.91
C SER A 44 -58.65 3.94 24.89
N ALA A 45 -59.59 3.18 24.32
CA ALA A 45 -59.29 2.17 23.31
C ALA A 45 -58.68 2.78 22.03
N VAL A 46 -59.19 3.93 21.57
CA VAL A 46 -58.63 4.66 20.43
C VAL A 46 -57.22 5.17 20.74
N GLN A 47 -56.98 5.61 21.98
CA GLN A 47 -55.63 6.02 22.39
C GLN A 47 -54.67 4.83 22.41
N THR A 48 -55.06 3.68 22.97
CA THR A 48 -54.27 2.45 22.92
C THR A 48 -53.98 2.00 21.48
N PHE A 49 -54.94 2.15 20.57
CA PHE A 49 -54.74 1.89 19.15
C PHE A 49 -53.69 2.83 18.53
N ARG A 50 -53.76 4.13 18.83
CA ARG A 50 -52.77 5.11 18.36
C ARG A 50 -51.38 4.80 18.91
N ASP A 51 -51.28 4.50 20.20
CA ASP A 51 -50.02 4.17 20.88
C ASP A 51 -49.40 2.92 20.25
N GLY A 52 -50.20 1.87 20.02
CA GLY A 52 -49.73 0.64 19.37
C GLY A 52 -49.24 0.86 17.93
N LEU A 53 -49.92 1.71 17.15
CA LEU A 53 -49.45 2.10 15.81
C LEU A 53 -48.12 2.87 15.87
N GLN A 54 -48.00 3.81 16.81
CA GLN A 54 -46.77 4.59 17.03
C GLN A 54 -45.61 3.67 17.40
N GLU A 55 -45.78 2.82 18.39
CA GLU A 55 -44.75 1.89 18.86
C GLU A 55 -44.31 0.92 17.76
N ALA A 56 -45.26 0.28 17.07
CA ALA A 56 -44.94 -0.70 16.03
C ALA A 56 -44.14 -0.07 14.88
N LEU A 57 -44.54 1.12 14.42
CA LEU A 57 -43.85 1.77 13.32
C LEU A 57 -42.50 2.37 13.76
N VAL A 58 -42.42 2.98 14.93
CA VAL A 58 -41.14 3.47 15.48
C VAL A 58 -40.15 2.32 15.64
N ALA A 59 -40.59 1.17 16.15
CA ALA A 59 -39.75 -0.03 16.25
C ALA A 59 -39.25 -0.49 14.87
N GLN A 60 -40.13 -0.56 13.88
CA GLN A 60 -39.77 -0.99 12.53
C GLN A 60 -38.81 -0.02 11.83
N VAL A 61 -39.06 1.29 11.97
CA VAL A 61 -38.19 2.34 11.43
C VAL A 61 -36.83 2.27 12.09
N ASN A 62 -36.78 2.16 13.41
CA ASN A 62 -35.54 2.05 14.17
C ASN A 62 -34.73 0.82 13.74
N LYS A 63 -35.40 -0.32 13.54
CA LYS A 63 -34.78 -1.54 13.03
C LYS A 63 -34.19 -1.32 11.64
N LEU A 64 -34.98 -0.84 10.68
CA LEU A 64 -34.53 -0.59 9.31
C LEU A 64 -33.38 0.41 9.25
N TRP A 65 -33.48 1.50 10.03
CA TRP A 65 -32.47 2.56 10.08
C TRP A 65 -31.12 2.02 10.57
N ASN A 66 -31.16 1.15 11.58
CA ASN A 66 -29.97 0.53 12.16
C ASN A 66 -29.42 -0.60 11.26
N GLU A 67 -30.28 -1.43 10.66
CA GLU A 67 -29.87 -2.52 9.76
C GLU A 67 -29.19 -2.02 8.48
N THR A 68 -29.65 -0.88 7.97
CA THR A 68 -29.10 -0.27 6.73
C THR A 68 -28.04 0.78 7.00
N ASP A 69 -27.69 1.02 8.27
CA ASP A 69 -26.67 1.97 8.72
C ASP A 69 -26.79 3.33 8.01
N ILE A 70 -28.02 3.86 7.99
CA ILE A 70 -28.35 5.07 7.20
C ILE A 70 -27.54 6.27 7.67
N ASP A 71 -27.30 6.40 8.97
CA ASP A 71 -26.56 7.53 9.53
C ASP A 71 -25.12 7.56 8.98
N THR A 72 -24.40 6.43 9.01
CA THR A 72 -23.06 6.31 8.43
C THR A 72 -23.05 6.55 6.93
N ASN A 73 -24.05 6.03 6.20
CA ASN A 73 -24.17 6.26 4.76
C ASN A 73 -24.39 7.74 4.42
N VAL A 74 -25.23 8.44 5.18
CA VAL A 74 -25.49 9.88 5.01
C VAL A 74 -24.25 10.70 5.34
N GLU A 75 -23.53 10.37 6.42
CA GLU A 75 -22.26 10.99 6.77
C GLU A 75 -21.21 10.79 5.67
N MET A 76 -21.09 9.57 5.14
CA MET A 76 -20.18 9.28 4.03
C MET A 76 -20.52 10.10 2.78
N LEU A 77 -21.80 10.26 2.46
CA LEU A 77 -22.24 11.09 1.34
C LEU A 77 -21.89 12.57 1.54
N GLU A 78 -22.10 13.13 2.73
CA GLU A 78 -21.70 14.52 3.02
C GLU A 78 -20.19 14.71 3.00
N MET A 79 -19.41 13.71 3.46
CA MET A 79 -17.95 13.71 3.32
C MET A 79 -17.50 13.66 1.85
N LEU A 80 -18.16 12.85 1.01
CA LEU A 80 -17.84 12.77 -0.42
C LEU A 80 -18.18 14.09 -1.13
N LYS A 81 -19.31 14.70 -0.78
CA LYS A 81 -19.74 16.00 -1.29
C LYS A 81 -18.77 17.10 -0.91
N SER A 82 -18.29 17.14 0.33
CA SER A 82 -17.30 18.13 0.76
C SER A 82 -15.94 17.93 0.07
N LYS A 83 -15.47 16.69 -0.09
CA LYS A 83 -14.25 16.37 -0.87
C LYS A 83 -14.36 16.76 -2.34
N ALA A 84 -15.57 16.71 -2.91
CA ALA A 84 -15.84 17.11 -4.28
C ALA A 84 -16.08 18.62 -4.45
N ALA A 85 -16.17 19.39 -3.36
CA ALA A 85 -16.42 20.83 -3.41
C ALA A 85 -15.30 21.53 -4.20
N GLY A 86 -15.68 22.27 -5.26
CA GLY A 86 -14.75 22.95 -6.18
C GLY A 86 -14.42 22.18 -7.46
N ASN A 87 -14.78 20.89 -7.58
CA ASN A 87 -14.50 20.05 -8.75
C ASN A 87 -15.75 19.83 -9.64
N THR A 88 -16.59 20.86 -9.77
CA THR A 88 -17.98 20.77 -10.29
C THR A 88 -18.11 20.65 -11.81
N LYS A 89 -17.01 20.76 -12.57
CA LYS A 89 -17.07 20.72 -14.04
C LYS A 89 -17.45 19.35 -14.61
N LYS A 90 -17.21 18.25 -13.89
CA LYS A 90 -17.55 16.90 -14.34
C LYS A 90 -18.66 16.33 -13.47
N MET A 91 -19.89 16.37 -13.98
CA MET A 91 -20.99 15.62 -13.39
C MET A 91 -20.77 14.13 -13.61
N TRP A 92 -20.88 13.34 -12.55
CA TRP A 92 -20.92 11.89 -12.67
C TRP A 92 -22.15 11.50 -13.50
N ARG A 93 -21.95 10.65 -14.51
CA ARG A 93 -23.02 10.01 -15.27
C ARG A 93 -22.78 8.51 -15.28
N PRO A 94 -23.82 7.67 -15.18
CA PRO A 94 -23.68 6.24 -15.44
C PRO A 94 -23.02 6.06 -16.80
N THR A 95 -21.84 5.45 -16.83
CA THR A 95 -20.99 5.43 -18.03
C THR A 95 -21.41 4.35 -19.03
N GLY A 96 -22.34 3.47 -18.66
CA GLY A 96 -22.70 2.26 -19.43
C GLY A 96 -21.57 1.22 -19.52
N LYS A 97 -20.41 1.51 -18.92
CA LYS A 97 -19.22 0.67 -18.95
C LYS A 97 -19.31 -0.41 -17.88
N THR A 98 -18.77 -1.57 -18.21
CA THR A 98 -18.62 -2.68 -17.27
C THR A 98 -17.69 -2.29 -16.12
N VAL A 99 -17.80 -2.97 -14.98
CA VAL A 99 -16.91 -2.76 -13.82
C VAL A 99 -15.43 -2.88 -14.24
N SER A 100 -15.12 -3.82 -15.15
CA SER A 100 -13.76 -4.02 -15.65
C SER A 100 -13.19 -2.77 -16.35
N GLU A 101 -14.01 -2.07 -17.12
CA GLU A 101 -13.61 -0.89 -17.87
C GLU A 101 -13.48 0.34 -16.98
N GLN A 102 -14.30 0.42 -15.93
CA GLN A 102 -14.22 1.49 -14.94
C GLN A 102 -12.95 1.37 -14.09
N VAL A 103 -12.51 0.15 -13.78
CA VAL A 103 -11.32 -0.12 -12.97
C VAL A 103 -10.03 -0.15 -13.80
N ARG A 104 -10.11 -0.37 -15.12
CA ARG A 104 -8.95 -0.43 -16.03
C ARG A 104 -7.96 0.73 -15.85
N PRO A 105 -8.37 2.01 -15.73
CA PRO A 105 -7.42 3.11 -15.51
C PRO A 105 -6.60 2.96 -14.22
N LEU A 106 -7.20 2.45 -13.15
CA LEU A 106 -6.51 2.22 -11.87
C LEU A 106 -5.47 1.10 -12.01
N VAL A 107 -5.84 0.02 -12.71
CA VAL A 107 -4.94 -1.11 -12.99
C VAL A 107 -3.77 -0.65 -13.84
N VAL A 108 -4.03 0.09 -14.92
CA VAL A 108 -3.00 0.62 -15.81
C VAL A 108 -2.07 1.59 -15.05
N ASN A 109 -2.60 2.47 -14.21
CA ASN A 109 -1.78 3.35 -13.39
C ASN A 109 -0.87 2.57 -12.43
N LYS A 110 -1.39 1.52 -11.78
CA LYS A 110 -0.58 0.65 -10.92
C LYS A 110 0.54 -0.03 -11.71
N LEU A 111 0.22 -0.60 -12.87
CA LEU A 111 1.20 -1.23 -13.75
C LEU A 111 2.27 -0.25 -14.21
N ASN A 112 1.90 0.97 -14.59
CA ASN A 112 2.84 2.02 -14.98
C ASN A 112 3.80 2.39 -13.84
N MET A 113 3.30 2.46 -12.60
CA MET A 113 4.15 2.73 -11.43
C MET A 113 5.13 1.58 -11.17
N SER A 114 4.67 0.33 -11.25
CA SER A 114 5.55 -0.85 -11.14
C SER A 114 6.62 -0.88 -12.23
N LEU A 115 6.24 -0.54 -13.46
CA LEU A 115 7.16 -0.50 -14.61
C LEU A 115 8.26 0.55 -14.38
N LYS A 116 7.90 1.76 -13.93
CA LYS A 116 8.88 2.80 -13.57
C LYS A 116 9.86 2.33 -12.48
N PHE A 117 9.34 1.67 -11.45
CA PHE A 117 10.18 1.11 -10.38
C PHE A 117 11.20 0.10 -10.93
N TYR A 118 10.77 -0.85 -11.76
CA TYR A 118 11.68 -1.83 -12.35
C TYR A 118 12.71 -1.21 -13.29
N HIS A 119 12.35 -0.18 -14.04
CA HIS A 119 13.33 0.56 -14.85
C HIS A 119 14.43 1.20 -14.00
N HIS A 120 14.07 1.83 -12.88
CA HIS A 120 15.07 2.39 -11.96
C HIS A 120 15.96 1.32 -11.35
N GLN A 121 15.38 0.18 -10.94
CA GLN A 121 16.15 -0.93 -10.40
C GLN A 121 17.13 -1.50 -11.44
N LEU A 122 16.71 -1.61 -12.70
CA LEU A 122 17.56 -2.10 -13.78
C LEU A 122 18.70 -1.13 -14.10
N ALA A 123 18.43 0.17 -14.13
CA ALA A 123 19.46 1.20 -14.31
C ALA A 123 20.51 1.14 -13.19
N PHE A 124 20.07 1.04 -11.94
CA PHE A 124 20.96 0.90 -10.79
C PHE A 124 21.84 -0.35 -10.87
N GLN A 125 21.25 -1.50 -11.23
CA GLN A 125 22.03 -2.74 -11.36
C GLN A 125 23.03 -2.66 -12.50
N LYS A 126 22.68 -1.99 -13.60
CA LYS A 126 23.59 -1.77 -14.72
C LYS A 126 24.81 -0.96 -14.29
N GLU A 127 24.60 0.20 -13.67
CA GLU A 127 25.67 1.07 -13.16
C GLU A 127 26.58 0.32 -12.18
N ARG A 128 25.99 -0.38 -11.20
CA ARG A 128 26.75 -1.18 -10.24
C ARG A 128 27.56 -2.30 -10.89
N THR A 129 27.03 -2.92 -11.95
CA THR A 129 27.74 -3.98 -12.68
C THR A 129 28.93 -3.41 -13.44
N GLU A 130 28.77 -2.25 -14.08
CA GLU A 130 29.85 -1.56 -14.79
C GLU A 130 31.00 -1.18 -13.84
N GLU A 131 30.69 -0.67 -12.64
CA GLU A 131 31.71 -0.40 -11.61
C GLU A 131 32.48 -1.66 -11.18
N LEU A 132 31.76 -2.78 -10.99
CA LEU A 132 32.37 -4.04 -10.60
C LEU A 132 33.26 -4.62 -11.70
N LEU A 133 32.84 -4.51 -12.96
CA LEU A 133 33.64 -4.92 -14.11
C LEU A 133 34.96 -4.13 -14.17
N TYR A 134 34.90 -2.80 -14.04
CA TYR A 134 36.10 -1.97 -14.01
C TYR A 134 37.08 -2.36 -12.89
N LYS A 135 36.57 -2.63 -11.68
CA LYS A 135 37.39 -3.11 -10.56
C LYS A 135 38.04 -4.46 -10.86
N LEU A 136 37.29 -5.39 -11.45
CA LEU A 136 37.78 -6.71 -11.83
C LEU A 136 38.89 -6.63 -12.90
N GLU A 137 38.70 -5.79 -13.91
CA GLU A 137 39.71 -5.56 -14.96
C GLU A 137 41.00 -4.97 -14.39
N THR A 138 40.87 -4.00 -13.48
CA THR A 138 42.02 -3.42 -12.77
C THR A 138 42.79 -4.49 -11.98
N MET A 139 42.07 -5.37 -11.26
CA MET A 139 42.70 -6.47 -10.52
C MET A 139 43.36 -7.50 -11.44
N ARG A 140 42.73 -7.84 -12.57
CA ARG A 140 43.31 -8.73 -13.59
C ARG A 140 44.60 -8.16 -14.16
N ALA A 141 44.64 -6.85 -14.45
CA ALA A 141 45.85 -6.19 -14.94
C ALA A 141 46.98 -6.23 -13.89
N LYS A 142 46.68 -5.91 -12.63
CA LYS A 142 47.65 -6.02 -11.52
C LYS A 142 48.19 -7.44 -11.36
N TYR A 143 47.33 -8.45 -11.48
CA TYR A 143 47.73 -9.84 -11.39
C TYR A 143 48.67 -10.25 -12.53
N ARG A 144 48.38 -9.83 -13.77
CA ARG A 144 49.27 -10.08 -14.92
C ARG A 144 50.64 -9.45 -14.73
N ALA A 145 50.70 -8.18 -14.32
CA ALA A 145 51.96 -7.50 -14.04
C ALA A 145 52.76 -8.17 -12.91
N MET A 146 52.08 -8.69 -11.88
CA MET A 146 52.72 -9.46 -10.82
C MET A 146 53.32 -10.77 -11.36
N GLN A 147 52.60 -11.48 -12.23
CA GLN A 147 53.08 -12.72 -12.84
C GLN A 147 54.31 -12.48 -13.73
N GLU A 148 54.29 -11.43 -14.54
CA GLU A 148 55.44 -11.03 -15.37
C GLU A 148 56.66 -10.69 -14.49
N ARG A 149 56.45 -9.91 -13.43
CA ARG A 149 57.52 -9.59 -12.47
C ARG A 149 58.09 -10.86 -11.82
N ARG A 150 57.23 -11.80 -11.43
CA ARG A 150 57.66 -13.09 -10.86
C ARG A 150 58.49 -13.88 -11.86
N ALA A 151 58.09 -13.95 -13.13
CA ALA A 151 58.85 -14.63 -14.17
C ALA A 151 60.23 -13.99 -14.36
N ASN A 152 60.31 -12.65 -14.42
CA ASN A 152 61.57 -11.92 -14.55
C ASN A 152 62.51 -12.17 -13.35
N LEU A 153 61.99 -12.15 -12.13
CA LEU A 153 62.78 -12.45 -10.93
C LEU A 153 63.31 -13.88 -10.91
N LEU A 154 62.49 -14.86 -11.32
CA LEU A 154 62.95 -16.24 -11.44
C LEU A 154 64.08 -16.39 -12.47
N GLN A 155 63.99 -15.67 -13.58
CA GLN A 155 65.07 -15.64 -14.58
C GLN A 155 66.35 -15.00 -14.03
N GLN A 156 66.24 -13.90 -13.27
CA GLN A 156 67.39 -13.26 -12.62
C GLN A 156 68.07 -14.20 -11.63
N ILE A 157 67.31 -14.90 -10.79
CA ILE A 157 67.84 -15.89 -9.84
C ILE A 157 68.57 -17.01 -10.58
N ALA A 158 68.00 -17.53 -11.68
CA ALA A 158 68.65 -18.56 -12.49
C ALA A 158 70.00 -18.06 -13.05
N ASN A 159 70.03 -16.85 -13.61
CA ASN A 159 71.25 -16.25 -14.14
C ASN A 159 72.31 -16.02 -13.03
N GLU A 160 71.91 -15.57 -11.84
CA GLU A 160 72.81 -15.40 -10.69
C GLU A 160 73.37 -16.74 -10.19
N GLN A 161 72.56 -17.79 -10.19
CA GLN A 161 73.00 -19.13 -9.83
C GLN A 161 74.02 -19.69 -10.83
N ASP A 162 73.81 -19.46 -12.13
CA ASP A 162 74.75 -19.85 -13.18
C ASP A 162 76.08 -19.08 -13.06
N THR A 163 76.04 -17.77 -12.80
CA THR A 163 77.26 -16.99 -12.58
C THR A 163 78.01 -17.43 -11.32
N PHE A 164 77.31 -17.69 -10.21
CA PHE A 164 77.92 -18.19 -8.98
C PHE A 164 78.58 -19.56 -9.18
N THR A 165 77.91 -20.49 -9.86
CA THR A 165 78.47 -21.82 -10.15
C THR A 165 79.71 -21.73 -11.05
N SER A 166 79.71 -20.85 -12.05
CA SER A 166 80.87 -20.57 -12.90
C SER A 166 82.05 -19.99 -12.10
N VAL A 167 81.81 -18.97 -11.27
CA VAL A 167 82.85 -18.38 -10.40
C VAL A 167 83.42 -19.43 -9.45
N ARG A 168 82.57 -20.26 -8.84
CA ARG A 168 83.02 -21.33 -7.95
C ARG A 168 83.85 -22.39 -8.67
N ALA A 169 83.51 -22.72 -9.91
CA ALA A 169 84.30 -23.63 -10.74
C ALA A 169 85.67 -23.01 -11.06
N HIS A 170 85.71 -21.72 -11.41
CA HIS A 170 86.96 -21.00 -11.66
C HIS A 170 87.83 -20.90 -10.40
N GLN A 171 87.24 -20.59 -9.25
CA GLN A 171 87.96 -20.57 -7.97
C GLN A 171 88.60 -21.93 -7.67
N ARG A 172 87.88 -23.04 -7.86
CA ARG A 172 88.46 -24.39 -7.69
C ARG A 172 89.64 -24.65 -8.64
N GLN A 173 89.59 -24.14 -9.86
CA GLN A 173 90.72 -24.25 -10.79
C GLN A 173 91.94 -23.48 -10.26
N LEU A 174 91.75 -22.25 -9.77
CA LEU A 174 92.82 -21.44 -9.18
C LEU A 174 93.39 -22.10 -7.91
N ASP A 175 92.53 -22.61 -7.02
CA ASP A 175 92.96 -23.33 -5.81
C ASP A 175 93.81 -24.56 -6.15
N ASN A 176 93.44 -25.31 -7.20
CA ASN A 176 94.23 -26.45 -7.68
C ASN A 176 95.60 -26.03 -8.24
N LEU A 177 95.67 -24.90 -8.96
CA LEU A 177 96.93 -24.36 -9.48
C LEU A 177 97.86 -23.95 -8.34
N VAL A 178 97.35 -23.18 -7.37
CA VAL A 178 98.12 -22.72 -6.20
C VAL A 178 98.62 -23.90 -5.35
N ASN A 179 97.78 -24.91 -5.12
CA ASN A 179 98.19 -26.11 -4.37
C ASN A 179 99.22 -26.95 -5.14
N GLY A 180 99.20 -26.94 -6.48
CA GLY A 180 100.23 -27.56 -7.31
C GLY A 180 101.57 -26.82 -7.22
N ASP A 181 101.54 -25.49 -7.20
CA ASP A 181 102.74 -24.64 -7.08
C ASP A 181 103.37 -24.68 -5.68
N LEU A 182 102.58 -24.98 -4.64
CA LEU A 182 103.05 -25.12 -3.25
C LEU A 182 103.57 -26.52 -2.89
N GLN A 183 103.55 -27.50 -3.81
CA GLN A 183 104.07 -28.86 -3.61
C GLN A 183 105.55 -29.04 -4.00
N ILE A 184 106.40 -28.03 -3.78
CA ILE A 184 107.87 -28.13 -3.85
C ILE A 184 108.45 -28.20 -2.43
#